data_AF-A0A3C1BYM1-F1
#
_entry.id   AF-A0A3C1BYM1-F1
#
_cell.length_a   1.000
_cell.length_b   1.000
_cell.length_c   1.000
_cell.angle_alpha   90.00
_cell.angle_beta   90.00
_cell.angle_gamma   90.00
#
_symmetry.space_group_name_H-M   'P 1'
#
loop_
_entity.id
_entity.type
_entity.pdbx_description
1 polymer ?
#
loop_
_entity_poly.entity_id
_entity_poly.type
_entity_poly.pdbx_seq_one_letter_code
_entity_poly.pdbx_strand_id
1 'polypeptide(L)'
;MKKKIAAAVLACLLLTGCGMDTMADSLADDIAGQLESLYGQNVTPEWQPNPETEPMPIQMPEPTKTAENSAIALSTAEDLEKLRANPSGSFVLTQNITVDNLPPFREFNGTLDGQGYWIRVASLEMAADWSYALFYDLRSDAEVRNLNVEISMTFPELEPLGFYGLACMNSGRIYNCTVASKVKNMTYVYGLVGENNGSLSDCQVELDVENCAVLSGLTNRNWEGADIESCTVTVKGKSVQRFSCAAT
;
A
#
# COMPACT_ATOMS: atom_id res chain seq x y z
N MET A 1 -3.26 35.67 -24.09
CA MET A 1 -3.21 34.92 -25.37
C MET A 1 -1.92 35.27 -26.11
N LYS A 2 -1.29 34.26 -26.76
CA LYS A 2 -0.03 34.22 -27.56
C LYS A 2 1.25 34.08 -26.72
N LYS A 3 1.71 32.87 -26.35
CA LYS A 3 2.38 31.74 -27.08
C LYS A 3 3.89 31.92 -27.34
N LYS A 4 4.67 31.10 -26.59
CA LYS A 4 5.90 30.32 -26.92
C LYS A 4 7.15 31.15 -27.31
N ILE A 5 8.34 30.83 -26.79
CA ILE A 5 9.27 29.84 -27.37
C ILE A 5 10.19 29.26 -26.28
N ALA A 6 10.44 27.95 -26.39
CA ALA A 6 11.36 27.16 -25.58
C ALA A 6 12.83 27.37 -26.00
N ALA A 7 13.76 27.13 -25.09
CA ALA A 7 15.13 26.79 -25.44
C ALA A 7 15.66 25.74 -24.44
N ALA A 8 15.69 24.49 -24.90
CA ALA A 8 16.49 23.43 -24.32
C ALA A 8 17.92 23.58 -24.88
N VAL A 9 18.95 23.45 -24.05
CA VAL A 9 20.30 23.17 -24.52
C VAL A 9 20.79 21.91 -23.82
N LEU A 10 20.62 20.82 -24.55
CA LEU A 10 21.30 19.55 -24.38
C LEU A 10 22.70 19.70 -25.00
N ALA A 11 23.75 19.48 -24.23
CA ALA A 11 25.10 19.33 -24.78
C ALA A 11 25.72 18.06 -24.20
N CYS A 12 25.55 16.96 -24.93
CA CYS A 12 26.27 15.72 -24.76
C CYS A 12 27.25 15.65 -25.95
N LEU A 13 28.55 15.80 -25.70
CA LEU A 13 29.59 15.58 -26.71
C LEU A 13 30.65 14.68 -26.09
N LEU A 14 30.62 13.43 -26.55
CA LEU A 14 31.63 12.41 -26.37
C LEU A 14 32.75 12.58 -27.40
N LEU A 15 33.94 12.12 -27.00
CA LEU A 15 35.12 11.75 -27.80
C LEU A 15 36.13 12.85 -28.18
N THR A 16 37.13 12.97 -27.30
CA THR A 16 38.56 12.71 -27.57
C THR A 16 39.05 12.88 -29.01
N GLY A 17 39.86 13.91 -29.24
CA GLY A 17 40.65 14.02 -30.45
C GLY A 17 41.34 15.37 -30.63
N CYS A 18 42.43 15.58 -29.88
CA CYS A 18 43.52 16.52 -30.14
C CYS A 18 43.19 18.02 -30.39
N GLY A 19 43.41 18.82 -29.34
CA GLY A 19 43.94 20.19 -29.44
C GLY A 19 42.92 21.30 -29.67
N MET A 20 42.47 21.98 -28.60
CA MET A 20 41.88 23.33 -28.65
C MET A 20 41.70 23.93 -27.23
N ASP A 21 42.78 24.03 -26.44
CA ASP A 21 42.73 24.56 -25.05
C ASP A 21 42.81 26.10 -24.95
N THR A 22 42.56 26.87 -26.01
CA THR A 22 42.69 28.35 -25.95
C THR A 22 41.48 29.14 -26.46
N MET A 23 40.36 28.48 -26.76
CA MET A 23 39.13 29.13 -27.23
C MET A 23 37.93 28.96 -26.28
N ALA A 24 38.05 28.10 -25.26
CA ALA A 24 37.00 27.91 -24.24
C ALA A 24 37.14 28.91 -23.07
N ASP A 25 38.37 29.29 -22.70
CA ASP A 25 38.60 30.25 -21.60
C ASP A 25 38.24 31.69 -21.99
N SER A 26 38.43 32.10 -23.24
CA SER A 26 38.11 33.48 -23.65
C SER A 26 36.61 33.78 -23.73
N LEU A 27 35.76 32.74 -23.82
CA LEU A 27 34.30 32.91 -23.86
C LEU A 27 33.70 32.91 -22.45
N ALA A 28 34.36 32.29 -21.46
CA ALA A 28 33.94 32.30 -20.07
C ALA A 28 34.21 33.66 -19.40
N ASP A 29 35.34 34.31 -19.69
CA ASP A 29 35.71 35.60 -19.10
C ASP A 29 34.87 36.78 -19.62
N ASP A 30 34.46 36.75 -20.90
CA ASP A 30 33.69 37.85 -21.52
C ASP A 30 32.22 37.89 -21.02
N ILE A 31 31.66 36.72 -20.64
CA ILE A 31 30.32 36.61 -20.06
C ILE A 31 30.32 37.03 -18.58
N ALA A 32 31.39 36.74 -17.84
CA ALA A 32 31.52 37.16 -16.44
C ALA A 32 31.62 38.68 -16.30
N GLY A 33 32.37 39.35 -17.20
CA GLY A 33 32.53 40.81 -17.18
C GLY A 33 31.24 41.60 -17.50
N GLN A 34 30.36 41.05 -18.34
CA GLN A 34 29.08 41.70 -18.67
C GLN A 34 28.07 41.60 -17.53
N LEU A 35 28.14 40.56 -16.69
CA LEU A 35 27.23 40.36 -15.57
C LEU A 35 27.51 41.37 -14.43
N GLU A 36 28.77 41.69 -14.13
CA GLU A 36 29.10 42.63 -13.04
C GLU A 36 28.71 44.09 -13.33
N SER A 37 28.68 44.52 -14.60
CA SER A 37 28.24 45.90 -14.95
C SER A 37 26.74 46.14 -14.81
N LEU A 38 25.92 45.07 -14.78
CA LEU A 38 24.46 45.14 -14.65
C LEU A 38 24.00 45.23 -13.18
N TYR A 39 24.85 44.86 -12.22
CA TYR A 39 24.54 44.87 -10.78
C TYR A 39 25.19 46.03 -9.99
N GLY A 40 26.03 46.86 -10.63
CA GLY A 40 26.82 47.90 -9.97
C GLY A 40 26.13 49.25 -9.68
N GLN A 41 24.84 49.42 -9.97
CA GLN A 41 24.11 50.67 -9.68
C GLN A 41 22.73 50.40 -9.10
N ASN A 42 22.67 50.03 -7.81
CA ASN A 42 21.54 50.31 -6.93
C ASN A 42 21.98 50.10 -5.48
N VAL A 43 22.47 51.18 -4.85
CA VAL A 43 22.79 51.19 -3.43
C VAL A 43 21.48 51.31 -2.66
N THR A 44 20.99 50.22 -2.08
CA THR A 44 19.91 50.28 -1.08
C THR A 44 20.51 50.63 0.29
N PRO A 45 19.89 51.52 1.09
CA PRO A 45 20.41 51.86 2.42
C PRO A 45 20.43 50.63 3.34
N GLU A 46 21.50 50.50 4.11
CA GLU A 46 21.66 49.45 5.12
C GLU A 46 20.58 49.60 6.22
N TRP A 47 19.79 48.55 6.43
CA TRP A 47 18.70 48.53 7.40
C TRP A 47 19.24 48.22 8.81
N GLN A 48 18.90 49.06 9.80
CA GLN A 48 19.10 48.77 11.21
C GLN A 48 17.74 48.49 11.89
N PRO A 49 17.60 47.41 12.69
CA PRO A 49 16.35 47.11 13.38
C PRO A 49 16.04 48.15 14.48
N ASN A 50 14.81 48.67 14.46
CA ASN A 50 14.23 49.48 15.54
C ASN A 50 13.56 48.55 16.57
N PRO A 51 13.93 48.58 17.87
CA PRO A 51 13.51 47.55 18.84
C PRO A 51 12.08 47.65 19.39
N GLU A 52 11.18 48.51 18.88
CA GLU A 52 9.88 48.75 19.53
C GLU A 52 8.60 48.50 18.71
N THR A 53 8.64 47.76 17.60
CA THR A 53 7.38 47.32 16.95
C THR A 53 7.52 45.95 16.28
N GLU A 54 7.51 44.88 17.07
CA GLU A 54 7.16 43.55 16.54
C GLU A 54 5.62 43.46 16.46
N PRO A 55 5.03 43.31 15.25
CA PRO A 55 3.61 43.02 15.15
C PRO A 55 3.35 41.65 15.77
N MET A 56 2.35 41.55 16.66
CA MET A 56 1.94 40.27 17.25
C MET A 56 1.75 39.22 16.14
N PRO A 57 2.29 38.00 16.29
CA PRO A 57 2.16 36.98 15.25
C PRO A 57 0.67 36.74 14.98
N ILE A 58 0.27 36.92 13.71
CA ILE A 58 -1.05 36.51 13.25
C ILE A 58 -1.07 34.99 13.33
N GLN A 59 -1.70 34.47 14.39
CA GLN A 59 -1.90 33.04 14.57
C GLN A 59 -2.88 32.59 13.47
N MET A 60 -2.34 32.07 12.37
CA MET A 60 -3.14 31.31 11.42
C MET A 60 -3.82 30.21 12.22
N PRO A 61 -5.16 30.05 12.17
CA PRO A 61 -5.76 28.88 12.77
C PRO A 61 -5.06 27.67 12.16
N GLU A 62 -4.57 26.78 13.02
CA GLU A 62 -4.10 25.48 12.57
C GLU A 62 -5.15 24.90 11.61
N PRO A 63 -4.76 24.25 10.50
CA PRO A 63 -5.72 23.51 9.70
C PRO A 63 -6.43 22.56 10.64
N THR A 64 -7.69 22.89 10.94
CA THR A 64 -8.51 22.10 11.85
C THR A 64 -8.56 20.70 11.25
N LYS A 65 -7.94 19.73 11.95
CA LYS A 65 -8.15 18.30 11.73
C LYS A 65 -9.65 18.14 11.58
N THR A 66 -10.08 17.92 10.34
CA THR A 66 -11.49 17.87 10.01
C THR A 66 -12.11 16.77 10.87
N ALA A 67 -13.25 17.10 11.49
CA ALA A 67 -13.93 16.36 12.54
C ALA A 67 -13.67 14.85 12.49
N GLU A 68 -13.21 14.30 13.61
CA GLU A 68 -13.09 12.86 13.81
C GLU A 68 -14.42 12.20 13.49
N ASN A 69 -14.49 11.52 12.34
CA ASN A 69 -15.40 10.42 12.19
C ASN A 69 -14.86 9.32 13.11
N SER A 70 -15.30 9.33 14.37
CA SER A 70 -14.88 8.36 15.38
C SER A 70 -15.04 6.96 14.80
N ALA A 71 -13.95 6.17 14.78
CA ALA A 71 -13.96 4.85 14.18
C ALA A 71 -15.12 4.00 14.75
N ILE A 72 -15.86 3.34 13.87
CA ILE A 72 -17.02 2.53 14.20
C ILE A 72 -16.52 1.24 14.87
N ALA A 73 -16.92 1.03 16.13
CA ALA A 73 -16.56 -0.16 16.87
C ALA A 73 -17.25 -1.42 16.32
N LEU A 74 -16.48 -2.49 16.24
CA LEU A 74 -16.88 -3.82 15.80
C LEU A 74 -16.58 -4.82 16.91
N SER A 75 -17.63 -5.49 17.40
CA SER A 75 -17.55 -6.35 18.57
C SER A 75 -18.27 -7.69 18.40
N THR A 76 -19.08 -7.84 17.34
CA THR A 76 -19.88 -9.03 17.06
C THR A 76 -19.82 -9.40 15.58
N ALA A 77 -20.24 -10.62 15.25
CA ALA A 77 -20.38 -11.05 13.86
C ALA A 77 -21.32 -10.13 13.05
N GLU A 78 -22.41 -9.67 13.66
CA GLU A 78 -23.37 -8.75 13.03
C GLU A 78 -22.75 -7.39 12.74
N ASP A 79 -21.84 -6.92 13.60
CA ASP A 79 -21.14 -5.65 13.36
C ASP A 79 -20.32 -5.66 12.06
N LEU A 80 -19.85 -6.83 11.61
CA LEU A 80 -19.09 -6.95 10.37
C LEU A 80 -19.92 -6.54 9.14
N GLU A 81 -21.25 -6.59 9.19
CA GLU A 81 -22.12 -6.08 8.11
C GLU A 81 -21.95 -4.58 7.89
N LYS A 82 -21.46 -3.83 8.89
CA LYS A 82 -21.20 -2.39 8.77
C LYS A 82 -20.10 -2.09 7.74
N LEU A 83 -19.15 -3.00 7.52
CA LEU A 83 -18.15 -2.87 6.45
C LEU A 83 -18.83 -2.89 5.08
N ARG A 84 -19.86 -3.73 4.89
CA ARG A 84 -20.63 -3.77 3.63
C ARG A 84 -21.51 -2.55 3.47
N ALA A 85 -22.13 -2.08 4.56
CA ALA A 85 -23.01 -0.91 4.54
C ALA A 85 -22.25 0.41 4.32
N ASN A 86 -20.97 0.48 4.75
CA ASN A 86 -20.14 1.67 4.61
C ASN A 86 -18.67 1.28 4.29
N PRO A 87 -18.37 0.88 3.05
CA PRO A 87 -17.06 0.36 2.67
C PRO A 87 -15.92 1.39 2.72
N SER A 88 -16.23 2.67 2.79
CA SER A 88 -15.27 3.77 2.98
C SER A 88 -15.18 4.25 4.43
N GLY A 89 -15.85 3.56 5.37
CA GLY A 89 -15.85 3.89 6.78
C GLY A 89 -14.52 3.61 7.48
N SER A 90 -14.35 4.21 8.66
CA SER A 90 -13.27 3.85 9.59
C SER A 90 -13.83 2.91 10.65
N PHE A 91 -13.21 1.76 10.84
CA PHE A 91 -13.67 0.69 11.71
C PHE A 91 -12.56 0.22 12.64
N VAL A 92 -12.96 -0.22 13.83
CA VAL A 92 -12.03 -0.73 14.84
C VAL A 92 -12.60 -1.96 15.54
N LEU A 93 -11.85 -3.06 15.59
CA LEU A 93 -12.22 -4.21 16.41
C LEU A 93 -12.03 -3.88 17.89
N THR A 94 -12.99 -4.24 18.73
CA THR A 94 -12.89 -4.07 20.19
C THR A 94 -12.75 -5.39 20.94
N GLN A 95 -12.92 -6.52 20.24
CA GLN A 95 -12.70 -7.87 20.75
C GLN A 95 -12.56 -8.86 19.58
N ASN A 96 -12.21 -10.10 19.89
CA ASN A 96 -12.23 -11.18 18.91
C ASN A 96 -13.67 -11.44 18.42
N ILE A 97 -13.82 -11.69 17.13
CA ILE A 97 -15.09 -12.05 16.49
C ILE A 97 -14.94 -13.44 15.87
N THR A 98 -15.89 -14.32 16.12
CA THR A 98 -15.98 -15.65 15.48
C THR A 98 -17.26 -15.72 14.66
N VAL A 99 -17.15 -16.20 13.43
CA VAL A 99 -18.25 -16.32 12.48
C VAL A 99 -18.19 -17.70 11.82
N ASP A 100 -19.32 -18.40 11.77
CA ASP A 100 -19.36 -19.74 11.14
C ASP A 100 -19.24 -19.64 9.62
N ASN A 101 -19.98 -18.72 9.01
CA ASN A 101 -19.98 -18.53 7.57
C ASN A 101 -20.03 -17.04 7.24
N LEU A 102 -19.14 -16.59 6.35
CA LEU A 102 -19.01 -15.17 6.01
C LEU A 102 -18.91 -14.99 4.48
N PRO A 103 -19.85 -14.26 3.86
CA PRO A 103 -19.69 -13.81 2.49
C PRO A 103 -18.50 -12.84 2.35
N PRO A 104 -17.82 -12.78 1.19
CA PRO A 104 -16.71 -11.85 1.01
C PRO A 104 -17.19 -10.39 1.10
N PHE A 105 -16.36 -9.52 1.67
CA PHE A 105 -16.53 -8.07 1.53
C PHE A 105 -16.11 -7.66 0.12
N ARG A 106 -17.08 -7.30 -0.73
CA ARG A 106 -16.84 -7.12 -2.17
C ARG A 106 -15.84 -6.03 -2.49
N GLU A 107 -16.10 -4.82 -2.00
CA GLU A 107 -15.23 -3.68 -2.18
C GLU A 107 -15.06 -3.00 -0.83
N PHE A 108 -13.83 -2.64 -0.48
CA PHE A 108 -13.52 -1.88 0.72
C PHE A 108 -12.47 -0.82 0.38
N ASN A 109 -12.73 0.42 0.79
CA ASN A 109 -11.87 1.58 0.55
C ASN A 109 -11.71 2.42 1.84
N GLY A 110 -11.94 1.81 2.99
CA GLY A 110 -11.93 2.44 4.30
C GLY A 110 -10.76 1.97 5.16
N THR A 111 -10.87 2.17 6.48
CA THR A 111 -9.86 1.69 7.44
C THR A 111 -10.47 0.59 8.30
N LEU A 112 -9.76 -0.54 8.44
CA LEU A 112 -10.05 -1.58 9.42
C LEU A 112 -8.84 -1.76 10.33
N ASP A 113 -8.95 -1.28 11.56
CA ASP A 113 -7.95 -1.47 12.61
C ASP A 113 -8.34 -2.64 13.52
N GLY A 114 -7.58 -3.73 13.47
CA GLY A 114 -7.86 -4.91 14.27
C GLY A 114 -7.43 -4.79 15.74
N GLN A 115 -6.59 -3.81 16.11
CA GLN A 115 -5.99 -3.68 17.45
C GLN A 115 -5.37 -4.97 18.04
N GLY A 116 -4.95 -5.90 17.19
CA GLY A 116 -4.43 -7.22 17.56
C GLY A 116 -5.51 -8.28 17.80
N TYR A 117 -6.79 -7.95 17.66
CA TYR A 117 -7.89 -8.91 17.75
C TYR A 117 -8.03 -9.76 16.49
N TRP A 118 -8.73 -10.87 16.68
CA TRP A 118 -8.92 -11.90 15.67
C TRP A 118 -10.33 -11.86 15.07
N ILE A 119 -10.41 -12.00 13.75
CA ILE A 119 -11.61 -12.48 13.06
C ILE A 119 -11.39 -13.96 12.72
N ARG A 120 -12.21 -14.84 13.28
CA ARG A 120 -12.17 -16.29 13.03
C ARG A 120 -13.35 -16.69 12.16
N VAL A 121 -13.07 -17.32 11.05
CA VAL A 121 -14.07 -17.70 10.05
C VAL A 121 -13.99 -19.21 9.81
N ALA A 122 -15.06 -19.93 10.12
CA ALA A 122 -15.10 -21.38 9.94
C ALA A 122 -15.34 -21.80 8.48
N SER A 123 -15.93 -20.92 7.67
CA SER A 123 -16.12 -21.07 6.22
C SER A 123 -16.32 -19.71 5.56
N LEU A 124 -15.74 -19.52 4.37
CA LEU A 124 -16.05 -18.40 3.48
C LEU A 124 -17.03 -18.84 2.40
N GLU A 125 -17.98 -17.97 2.05
CA GLU A 125 -18.78 -18.19 0.85
C GLU A 125 -17.98 -17.84 -0.41
N MET A 126 -18.29 -18.52 -1.51
CA MET A 126 -17.65 -18.26 -2.78
C MET A 126 -18.11 -16.92 -3.35
N ALA A 127 -17.16 -16.10 -3.81
CA ALA A 127 -17.47 -14.92 -4.59
C ALA A 127 -17.99 -15.30 -6.00
N ALA A 128 -18.64 -14.36 -6.70
CA ALA A 128 -19.22 -14.62 -8.03
C ALA A 128 -18.17 -14.98 -9.11
N ASP A 129 -16.89 -14.75 -8.81
CA ASP A 129 -15.71 -14.93 -9.66
C ASP A 129 -14.83 -16.12 -9.23
N TRP A 130 -15.40 -17.09 -8.48
CA TRP A 130 -14.75 -18.38 -8.20
C TRP A 130 -13.57 -18.30 -7.21
N SER A 131 -13.65 -17.32 -6.29
CA SER A 131 -12.61 -16.97 -5.32
C SER A 131 -13.13 -17.01 -3.87
N TYR A 132 -12.28 -17.48 -2.95
CA TYR A 132 -12.50 -17.41 -1.50
C TYR A 132 -11.48 -16.47 -0.85
N ALA A 133 -11.96 -15.37 -0.28
CA ALA A 133 -11.16 -14.39 0.45
C ALA A 133 -12.04 -13.62 1.44
N LEU A 134 -11.47 -13.05 2.49
CA LEU A 134 -12.22 -12.17 3.39
C LEU A 134 -12.69 -10.90 2.66
N PHE A 135 -11.77 -10.26 1.94
CA PHE A 135 -12.03 -9.15 1.04
C PHE A 135 -11.88 -9.60 -0.40
N TYR A 136 -12.77 -9.18 -1.27
CA TYR A 136 -12.57 -9.39 -2.70
C TYR A 136 -11.64 -8.32 -3.26
N ASP A 137 -11.99 -7.03 -3.13
CA ASP A 137 -11.18 -5.91 -3.62
C ASP A 137 -10.92 -4.88 -2.51
N LEU A 138 -9.64 -4.72 -2.14
CA LEU A 138 -9.14 -3.61 -1.33
C LEU A 138 -8.66 -2.50 -2.26
N ARG A 139 -9.40 -1.38 -2.27
CA ARG A 139 -9.16 -0.22 -3.14
C ARG A 139 -8.00 0.65 -2.61
N SER A 140 -7.64 1.70 -3.35
CA SER A 140 -6.42 2.47 -3.10
C SER A 140 -6.35 3.19 -1.75
N ASP A 141 -7.49 3.57 -1.17
CA ASP A 141 -7.54 4.20 0.16
C ASP A 141 -7.75 3.18 1.28
N ALA A 142 -7.87 1.88 0.93
CA ALA A 142 -8.06 0.83 1.91
C ALA A 142 -6.83 0.68 2.81
N GLU A 143 -7.05 0.73 4.12
CA GLU A 143 -6.04 0.39 5.12
C GLU A 143 -6.54 -0.74 6.02
N VAL A 144 -5.88 -1.89 5.97
CA VAL A 144 -6.14 -3.02 6.86
C VAL A 144 -4.91 -3.23 7.73
N ARG A 145 -5.05 -3.05 9.05
CA ARG A 145 -3.89 -3.06 9.96
C ARG A 145 -4.17 -3.69 11.30
N ASN A 146 -3.11 -4.15 11.96
CA ASN A 146 -3.17 -4.71 13.31
C ASN A 146 -4.23 -5.83 13.41
N LEU A 147 -4.49 -6.55 12.32
CA LEU A 147 -5.61 -7.48 12.22
C LEU A 147 -5.09 -8.91 12.15
N ASN A 148 -5.66 -9.77 12.99
CA ASN A 148 -5.44 -11.20 12.90
C ASN A 148 -6.66 -11.88 12.30
N VAL A 149 -6.43 -12.78 11.36
CA VAL A 149 -7.49 -13.52 10.65
C VAL A 149 -7.17 -15.00 10.70
N GLU A 150 -8.14 -15.81 11.11
CA GLU A 150 -8.06 -17.27 11.07
C GLU A 150 -9.17 -17.81 10.16
N ILE A 151 -8.82 -18.56 9.12
CA ILE A 151 -9.78 -19.13 8.18
C ILE A 151 -9.56 -20.64 8.04
N SER A 152 -10.64 -21.41 8.15
CA SER A 152 -10.63 -22.84 7.86
C SER A 152 -11.49 -23.15 6.64
N MET A 153 -10.99 -23.94 5.69
CA MET A 153 -11.70 -24.38 4.49
C MET A 153 -11.42 -25.86 4.26
N THR A 154 -12.46 -26.68 4.14
CA THR A 154 -12.30 -28.12 3.84
C THR A 154 -13.41 -28.57 2.92
N PHE A 155 -13.01 -29.08 1.76
CA PHE A 155 -13.92 -29.62 0.75
C PHE A 155 -13.84 -31.15 0.71
N PRO A 156 -14.91 -31.85 0.29
CA PRO A 156 -14.89 -33.31 0.17
C PRO A 156 -13.94 -33.79 -0.94
N GLU A 157 -13.84 -33.04 -2.03
CA GLU A 157 -13.00 -33.31 -3.20
C GLU A 157 -12.18 -32.07 -3.57
N LEU A 158 -11.17 -32.25 -4.44
CA LEU A 158 -10.29 -31.17 -4.87
C LEU A 158 -11.07 -30.13 -5.68
N GLU A 159 -11.28 -28.95 -5.09
CA GLU A 159 -11.97 -27.84 -5.77
C GLU A 159 -11.01 -27.12 -6.74
N PRO A 160 -11.41 -26.87 -8.00
CA PRO A 160 -10.61 -26.16 -9.01
C PRO A 160 -10.61 -24.64 -8.81
N LEU A 161 -10.67 -24.18 -7.57
CA LEU A 161 -10.87 -22.78 -7.17
C LEU A 161 -9.66 -22.18 -6.45
N GLY A 162 -9.72 -20.87 -6.21
CA GLY A 162 -8.68 -20.12 -5.50
C GLY A 162 -9.10 -19.71 -4.10
N PHE A 163 -8.20 -19.91 -3.13
CA PHE A 163 -8.24 -19.31 -1.81
C PHE A 163 -7.13 -18.27 -1.67
N TYR A 164 -7.44 -17.09 -1.15
CA TYR A 164 -6.53 -15.94 -1.14
C TYR A 164 -6.25 -15.35 0.25
N GLY A 165 -6.63 -16.05 1.32
CA GLY A 165 -6.41 -15.57 2.68
C GLY A 165 -7.20 -14.30 2.97
N LEU A 166 -6.53 -13.14 2.93
CA LEU A 166 -7.12 -11.86 3.31
C LEU A 166 -7.84 -11.16 2.15
N ALA A 167 -7.22 -11.07 0.96
CA ALA A 167 -7.80 -10.34 -0.16
C ALA A 167 -7.58 -11.00 -1.53
N CYS A 168 -8.55 -10.95 -2.44
CA CYS A 168 -8.29 -11.36 -3.84
C CYS A 168 -7.42 -10.32 -4.56
N MET A 169 -7.76 -9.03 -4.43
CA MET A 169 -7.02 -7.90 -5.00
C MET A 169 -6.68 -6.88 -3.91
N ASN A 170 -5.43 -6.41 -3.90
CA ASN A 170 -4.99 -5.32 -3.04
C ASN A 170 -4.41 -4.18 -3.86
N SER A 171 -5.06 -3.01 -3.83
CA SER A 171 -4.50 -1.74 -4.29
C SER A 171 -4.19 -0.79 -3.13
N GLY A 172 -4.50 -1.17 -1.89
CA GLY A 172 -4.33 -0.38 -0.68
C GLY A 172 -3.12 -0.81 0.14
N ARG A 173 -3.25 -0.69 1.46
CA ARG A 173 -2.18 -0.96 2.43
C ARG A 173 -2.62 -2.04 3.42
N ILE A 174 -1.84 -3.10 3.50
CA ILE A 174 -2.03 -4.17 4.48
C ILE A 174 -0.77 -4.25 5.33
N TYR A 175 -0.89 -4.02 6.63
CA TYR A 175 0.29 -4.02 7.50
C TYR A 175 0.07 -4.47 8.93
N ASN A 176 1.10 -5.08 9.52
CA ASN A 176 1.03 -5.63 10.88
C ASN A 176 -0.16 -6.58 11.08
N CYS A 177 -0.35 -7.50 10.13
CA CYS A 177 -1.46 -8.44 10.12
C CYS A 177 -0.97 -9.89 10.21
N THR A 178 -1.75 -10.75 10.88
CA THR A 178 -1.51 -12.20 10.87
C THR A 178 -2.63 -12.91 10.13
N VAL A 179 -2.30 -13.80 9.19
CA VAL A 179 -3.27 -14.65 8.51
C VAL A 179 -2.92 -16.11 8.74
N ALA A 180 -3.76 -16.81 9.51
CA ALA A 180 -3.67 -18.24 9.74
C ALA A 180 -4.74 -18.97 8.91
N SER A 181 -4.32 -19.87 8.03
CA SER A 181 -5.25 -20.59 7.14
C SER A 181 -5.05 -22.09 7.23
N LYS A 182 -6.15 -22.82 7.43
CA LYS A 182 -6.20 -24.28 7.32
C LYS A 182 -7.04 -24.68 6.12
N VAL A 183 -6.42 -25.20 5.07
CA VAL A 183 -7.07 -25.45 3.79
C VAL A 183 -6.88 -26.89 3.34
N LYS A 184 -7.97 -27.59 3.02
CA LYS A 184 -7.93 -28.96 2.48
C LYS A 184 -8.71 -29.06 1.17
N ASN A 185 -8.12 -29.75 0.21
CA ASN A 185 -8.70 -30.05 -1.10
C ASN A 185 -9.00 -28.79 -1.93
N MET A 186 -8.00 -27.92 -2.10
CA MET A 186 -8.10 -26.70 -2.90
C MET A 186 -6.98 -26.64 -3.94
N THR A 187 -7.31 -26.36 -5.20
CA THR A 187 -6.32 -26.35 -6.28
C THR A 187 -5.32 -25.20 -6.11
N TYR A 188 -5.78 -23.99 -5.80
CA TYR A 188 -4.92 -22.82 -5.63
C TYR A 188 -5.08 -22.21 -4.23
N VAL A 189 -3.97 -22.06 -3.52
CA VAL A 189 -3.92 -21.43 -2.19
C VAL A 189 -2.85 -20.36 -2.19
N TYR A 190 -3.25 -19.11 -1.93
CA TYR A 190 -2.38 -17.95 -1.79
C TYR A 190 -2.56 -17.40 -0.37
N GLY A 191 -1.44 -17.24 0.34
CA GLY A 191 -1.49 -17.09 1.78
C GLY A 191 -2.02 -15.77 2.33
N LEU A 192 -1.87 -14.66 1.59
CA LEU A 192 -2.25 -13.32 2.05
C LEU A 192 -3.11 -12.55 1.06
N VAL A 193 -2.66 -12.42 -0.19
CA VAL A 193 -3.39 -11.71 -1.25
C VAL A 193 -3.26 -12.44 -2.58
N GLY A 194 -4.27 -12.42 -3.46
CA GLY A 194 -4.11 -12.89 -4.85
C GLY A 194 -3.20 -11.98 -5.67
N GLU A 195 -3.72 -10.85 -6.10
CA GLU A 195 -2.98 -9.84 -6.86
C GLU A 195 -2.66 -8.62 -5.98
N ASN A 196 -1.37 -8.33 -5.82
CA ASN A 196 -0.90 -7.15 -5.09
C ASN A 196 -0.47 -6.05 -6.07
N ASN A 197 -1.18 -4.92 -6.01
CA ASN A 197 -0.89 -3.66 -6.69
C ASN A 197 -0.69 -2.51 -5.67
N GLY A 198 -0.65 -2.84 -4.37
CA GLY A 198 -0.45 -1.91 -3.25
C GLY A 198 0.76 -2.31 -2.41
N SER A 199 0.65 -2.18 -1.09
CA SER A 199 1.74 -2.51 -0.15
C SER A 199 1.34 -3.57 0.87
N LEU A 200 2.27 -4.50 1.12
CA LEU A 200 2.22 -5.50 2.18
C LEU A 200 3.44 -5.32 3.08
N SER A 201 3.24 -5.03 4.36
CA SER A 201 4.37 -4.83 5.30
C SER A 201 4.14 -5.47 6.66
N ASP A 202 5.18 -6.05 7.26
CA ASP A 202 5.13 -6.61 8.61
C ASP A 202 4.01 -7.65 8.82
N CYS A 203 3.69 -8.43 7.79
CA CYS A 203 2.65 -9.45 7.86
C CYS A 203 3.22 -10.84 8.18
N GLN A 204 2.48 -11.61 8.98
CA GLN A 204 2.78 -13.00 9.27
C GLN A 204 1.73 -13.91 8.64
N VAL A 205 2.16 -14.92 7.89
CA VAL A 205 1.27 -15.89 7.25
C VAL A 205 1.59 -17.29 7.74
N GLU A 206 0.56 -18.00 8.19
CA GLU A 206 0.64 -19.38 8.66
C GLU A 206 -0.31 -20.26 7.86
N LEU A 207 0.24 -21.25 7.15
CA LEU A 207 -0.54 -22.11 6.24
C LEU A 207 -0.43 -23.57 6.68
N ASP A 208 -1.58 -24.21 6.92
CA ASP A 208 -1.72 -25.66 7.11
C ASP A 208 -2.57 -26.22 5.96
N VAL A 209 -1.91 -26.80 4.96
CA VAL A 209 -2.52 -27.11 3.65
C VAL A 209 -2.38 -28.58 3.29
N GLU A 210 -3.49 -29.24 2.97
CA GLU A 210 -3.55 -30.63 2.50
C GLU A 210 -4.18 -30.73 1.10
N ASN A 211 -3.56 -31.50 0.21
CA ASN A 211 -4.03 -31.80 -1.15
C ASN A 211 -4.28 -30.53 -1.99
N CYS A 212 -3.18 -29.92 -2.43
CA CYS A 212 -3.17 -28.65 -3.15
C CYS A 212 -2.25 -28.71 -4.37
N ALA A 213 -2.68 -28.15 -5.50
CA ALA A 213 -1.84 -28.12 -6.69
C ALA A 213 -0.82 -26.98 -6.61
N VAL A 214 -1.25 -25.77 -6.23
CA VAL A 214 -0.40 -24.58 -6.18
C VAL A 214 -0.57 -23.87 -4.85
N LEU A 215 0.51 -23.82 -4.10
CA LEU A 215 0.61 -23.08 -2.86
C LEU A 215 1.58 -21.91 -3.03
N SER A 216 1.12 -20.69 -2.75
CA SER A 216 1.99 -19.52 -2.59
C SER A 216 1.94 -19.01 -1.17
N GLY A 217 3.11 -18.71 -0.61
CA GLY A 217 3.26 -18.24 0.76
C GLY A 217 2.62 -16.87 1.01
N LEU A 218 2.72 -15.94 0.06
CA LEU A 218 2.17 -14.59 0.18
C LEU A 218 1.14 -14.29 -0.90
N THR A 219 1.59 -14.16 -2.15
CA THR A 219 0.71 -13.74 -3.24
C THR A 219 0.82 -14.57 -4.51
N ASN A 220 -0.22 -14.53 -5.36
CA ASN A 220 -0.15 -15.08 -6.71
C ASN A 220 0.71 -14.18 -7.60
N ARG A 221 0.49 -12.87 -7.52
CA ARG A 221 1.21 -11.88 -8.34
C ARG A 221 1.52 -10.65 -7.52
N ASN A 222 2.72 -10.11 -7.72
CA ASN A 222 3.10 -8.77 -7.26
C ASN A 222 3.37 -7.88 -8.48
N TRP A 223 2.54 -6.87 -8.70
CA TRP A 223 2.62 -6.00 -9.86
C TRP A 223 3.77 -4.98 -9.75
N GLU A 224 4.15 -4.39 -10.88
CA GLU A 224 5.19 -3.36 -10.92
C GLU A 224 4.81 -2.17 -10.04
N GLY A 225 5.71 -1.76 -9.15
CA GLY A 225 5.48 -0.68 -8.19
C GLY A 225 4.75 -1.10 -6.91
N ALA A 226 4.39 -2.39 -6.76
CA ALA A 226 3.84 -2.93 -5.53
C ALA A 226 4.96 -3.45 -4.60
N ASP A 227 4.82 -3.18 -3.30
CA ASP A 227 5.86 -3.46 -2.31
C ASP A 227 5.47 -4.62 -1.38
N ILE A 228 6.47 -5.44 -1.04
CA ILE A 228 6.38 -6.47 -0.01
C ILE A 228 7.62 -6.35 0.88
N GLU A 229 7.41 -5.99 2.15
CA GLU A 229 8.50 -5.75 3.11
C GLU A 229 8.23 -6.48 4.44
N SER A 230 9.28 -7.06 5.05
CA SER A 230 9.21 -7.63 6.40
C SER A 230 8.11 -8.69 6.63
N CYS A 231 7.63 -9.33 5.58
CA CYS A 231 6.63 -10.40 5.68
C CYS A 231 7.28 -11.76 5.94
N THR A 232 6.64 -12.59 6.78
CA THR A 232 7.10 -13.95 7.10
C THR A 232 6.02 -14.98 6.74
N VAL A 233 6.47 -16.14 6.27
CA VAL A 233 5.58 -17.26 5.90
C VAL A 233 6.04 -18.53 6.60
N THR A 234 5.12 -19.19 7.29
CA THR A 234 5.30 -20.53 7.84
C THR A 234 4.31 -21.49 7.18
N VAL A 235 4.80 -22.60 6.62
CA VAL A 235 3.97 -23.56 5.87
C VAL A 235 4.12 -24.98 6.42
N LYS A 236 2.99 -25.63 6.65
CA LYS A 236 2.83 -27.08 6.83
C LYS A 236 2.02 -27.61 5.64
N GLY A 237 2.71 -28.18 4.65
CA GLY A 237 2.09 -28.70 3.43
C GLY A 237 2.11 -30.22 3.38
N LYS A 238 0.98 -30.83 2.99
CA LYS A 238 0.87 -32.27 2.69
C LYS A 238 0.21 -32.46 1.32
N SER A 239 0.80 -33.28 0.46
CA SER A 239 0.33 -33.48 -0.92
C SER A 239 0.20 -32.15 -1.69
N VAL A 240 1.22 -31.30 -1.60
CA VAL A 240 1.33 -30.04 -2.35
C VAL A 240 2.17 -30.27 -3.60
N GLN A 241 1.65 -29.96 -4.79
CA GLN A 241 2.38 -30.23 -6.06
C GLN A 241 3.44 -29.16 -6.37
N ARG A 242 3.11 -27.88 -6.13
CA ARG A 242 4.02 -26.74 -6.31
C ARG A 242 3.91 -25.79 -5.13
N PHE A 243 5.06 -25.37 -4.62
CA PHE A 243 5.15 -24.35 -3.57
C PHE A 243 6.07 -23.21 -4.00
N SER A 244 5.61 -21.97 -3.84
CA SER A 244 6.41 -20.74 -3.94
C SER A 244 6.34 -19.98 -2.62
N CYS A 245 7.49 -19.57 -2.07
CA CYS A 245 7.51 -18.85 -0.79
C CYS A 245 7.06 -17.38 -0.92
N ALA A 246 7.28 -16.77 -2.08
CA ALA A 246 6.98 -15.37 -2.36
C ALA A 246 6.07 -15.24 -3.60
N ALA A 247 5.72 -14.00 -3.94
CA ALA A 247 5.00 -13.67 -5.17
C ALA A 247 5.73 -14.18 -6.43
N THR A 248 4.96 -14.55 -7.46
CA THR A 248 5.46 -14.77 -8.83
C THR A 248 5.29 -13.56 -9.72
#